data_AF-A0A090T353-F1
#
_entry.id   AF-A0A090T353-F1
#
_cell.length_a   1.000
_cell.length_b   1.000
_cell.length_c   1.000
_cell.angle_alpha   90.00
_cell.angle_beta   90.00
_cell.angle_gamma   90.00
#
_symmetry.space_group_name_H-M   'P 1'
#
loop_
_entity.id
_entity.type
_entity.pdbx_description
1 polymer ?
#
loop_
_entity_poly.entity_id
_entity_poly.type
_entity_poly.pdbx_seq_one_letter_code
_entity_poly.pdbx_strand_id
1 'polypeptide(L)'
;MSRLSSLLSAVDIAEIAAEASFDVERASKLYFHLGDRLSLHWFLNQINGQAVDNNWQALARAAFREDLDWQQRLLTAQVLRCGCGGDSDDVILSLDNWMETNTHSLQRWENILNEFKVGNVHEFAKFSVALRELSLLNLNCANNL
;
A
#
# COMPACT_ATOMS: atom_id res chain seq x y z
N MET A 1 -10.84 17.56 -4.70
CA MET A 1 -10.54 16.30 -3.98
C MET A 1 -9.04 16.02 -3.83
N SER A 2 -8.16 16.49 -4.73
CA SER A 2 -6.70 16.25 -4.66
C SER A 2 -5.97 16.82 -3.44
N ARG A 3 -6.47 17.89 -2.82
CA ARG A 3 -5.81 18.53 -1.67
C ARG A 3 -5.96 17.74 -0.37
N LEU A 4 -7.04 16.96 -0.24
CA LEU A 4 -7.28 16.17 0.96
C LEU A 4 -6.41 14.91 0.96
N SER A 5 -6.28 14.26 -0.21
CA SER A 5 -5.38 13.12 -0.40
C SER A 5 -3.91 13.51 -0.22
N SER A 6 -3.47 14.66 -0.73
CA SER A 6 -2.09 15.11 -0.53
C SER A 6 -1.78 15.50 0.92
N LEU A 7 -2.76 16.04 1.65
CA LEU A 7 -2.60 16.36 3.07
C LEU A 7 -2.56 15.08 3.93
N LEU A 8 -3.38 14.09 3.58
CA LEU A 8 -3.34 12.78 4.22
C LEU A 8 -1.97 12.14 3.98
N SER A 9 -1.54 12.01 2.72
CA SER A 9 -0.20 11.47 2.40
C SER A 9 0.94 12.22 3.11
N ALA A 10 0.84 13.54 3.32
CA ALA A 10 1.88 14.29 4.05
C ALA A 10 1.93 13.96 5.55
N VAL A 11 0.78 13.74 6.20
CA VAL A 11 0.71 13.29 7.60
C VAL A 11 1.27 11.87 7.72
N ASP A 12 0.90 11.01 6.79
CA ASP A 12 1.33 9.62 6.72
C ASP A 12 2.85 9.51 6.62
N ILE A 13 3.45 10.29 5.72
CA ILE A 13 4.90 10.37 5.53
C ILE A 13 5.57 10.95 6.79
N ALA A 14 4.99 11.96 7.42
CA ALA A 14 5.54 12.56 8.64
C ALA A 14 5.52 11.58 9.83
N GLU A 15 4.46 10.78 9.96
CA GLU A 15 4.32 9.73 10.97
C GLU A 15 5.35 8.62 10.74
N ILE A 16 5.50 8.13 9.49
CA ILE A 16 6.53 7.15 9.12
C ILE A 16 7.94 7.69 9.42
N ALA A 17 8.21 8.94 9.05
CA ALA A 17 9.50 9.58 9.27
C ALA A 17 9.81 9.75 10.76
N ALA A 18 8.81 10.13 11.56
CA ALA A 18 8.94 10.32 13.00
C ALA A 18 9.13 8.98 13.75
N GLU A 19 8.32 7.96 13.43
CA GLU A 19 8.39 6.66 14.11
C GLU A 19 9.64 5.87 13.76
N ALA A 20 10.14 6.03 12.53
CA ALA A 20 11.23 5.21 12.02
C ALA A 20 12.55 5.99 11.81
N SER A 21 12.61 7.26 12.25
CA SER A 21 13.80 8.13 12.18
C SER A 21 14.38 8.24 10.77
N PHE A 22 13.52 8.26 9.76
CA PHE A 22 13.90 8.37 8.34
C PHE A 22 13.73 9.79 7.83
N ASP A 23 14.54 10.14 6.83
CA ASP A 23 14.37 11.39 6.10
C ASP A 23 13.03 11.41 5.34
N VAL A 24 12.32 12.54 5.45
CA VAL A 24 10.99 12.75 4.85
C VAL A 24 11.06 12.62 3.33
N GLU A 25 12.16 13.04 2.71
CA GLU A 25 12.35 12.90 1.26
C GLU A 25 12.41 11.42 0.86
N ARG A 26 13.18 10.60 1.59
CA ARG A 26 13.28 9.16 1.36
C ARG A 26 11.95 8.45 1.58
N ALA A 27 11.25 8.79 2.66
CA ALA A 27 9.94 8.21 2.98
C ALA A 27 8.90 8.55 1.90
N SER A 28 8.85 9.81 1.44
CA SER A 28 7.91 10.24 0.40
C SER A 28 8.18 9.56 -0.95
N LYS A 29 9.44 9.51 -1.39
CA LYS A 29 9.84 8.82 -2.62
C LYS A 29 9.41 7.36 -2.58
N LEU A 30 9.71 6.66 -1.48
CA LEU A 30 9.35 5.25 -1.35
C LEU A 30 7.84 5.05 -1.33
N TYR A 31 7.11 5.87 -0.57
CA TYR A 31 5.66 5.78 -0.44
C TYR A 31 4.96 5.82 -1.81
N PHE A 32 5.35 6.79 -2.67
CA PHE A 32 4.75 6.92 -4.00
C PHE A 32 5.19 5.81 -4.96
N HIS A 33 6.48 5.46 -4.98
CA HIS A 33 6.97 4.38 -5.83
C HIS A 33 6.38 3.01 -5.45
N LEU A 34 6.25 2.73 -4.16
CA LEU A 34 5.61 1.50 -3.67
C LEU A 34 4.13 1.48 -4.04
N GLY A 35 3.42 2.59 -3.83
CA GLY A 35 2.00 2.70 -4.21
C GLY A 35 1.77 2.49 -5.71
N ASP A 36 2.68 2.97 -6.55
CA ASP A 36 2.64 2.77 -8.01
C ASP A 36 2.94 1.31 -8.39
N ARG A 37 4.06 0.74 -7.90
CA ARG A 37 4.46 -0.65 -8.18
C ARG A 37 3.41 -1.67 -7.75
N LEU A 38 2.71 -1.42 -6.63
CA LEU A 38 1.65 -2.29 -6.14
C LEU A 38 0.26 -1.92 -6.68
N SER A 39 0.15 -0.93 -7.57
CA SER A 39 -1.13 -0.45 -8.13
C SER A 39 -2.15 -0.06 -7.05
N LEU A 40 -1.71 0.44 -5.88
CA LEU A 40 -2.60 0.82 -4.79
C LEU A 40 -3.48 2.01 -5.16
N HIS A 41 -2.95 2.97 -5.91
CA HIS A 41 -3.74 4.09 -6.41
C HIS A 41 -4.85 3.64 -7.36
N TRP A 42 -4.56 2.66 -8.22
CA TRP A 42 -5.57 2.06 -9.09
C TRP A 42 -6.66 1.34 -8.27
N PHE A 43 -6.27 0.58 -7.24
CA PHE A 43 -7.21 -0.12 -6.37
C PHE A 43 -8.07 0.85 -5.55
N LEU A 44 -7.49 1.95 -5.06
CA LEU A 44 -8.21 3.05 -4.41
C LEU A 44 -9.30 3.63 -5.32
N ASN A 45 -9.03 3.76 -6.62
CA ASN A 45 -10.03 4.20 -7.59
C ASN A 45 -11.18 3.21 -7.72
N GLN A 46 -10.93 1.90 -7.61
CA GLN A 46 -12.00 0.90 -7.56
C GLN A 46 -12.86 1.04 -6.30
N ILE A 47 -12.22 1.23 -5.13
CA ILE A 47 -12.94 1.48 -3.86
C ILE A 47 -13.82 2.72 -3.98
N ASN A 48 -13.29 3.82 -4.52
CA ASN A 48 -14.03 5.06 -4.71
C ASN A 48 -15.18 4.93 -5.70
N GLY A 49 -14.98 4.17 -6.77
CA GLY A 49 -15.96 3.91 -7.81
C GLY A 49 -17.09 2.97 -7.39
N GLN A 50 -16.93 2.21 -6.30
CA GLN A 50 -17.94 1.28 -5.81
C GLN A 50 -19.23 2.03 -5.43
N ALA A 51 -20.34 1.68 -6.07
CA ALA A 51 -21.66 2.23 -5.75
C ALA A 51 -22.09 1.84 -4.33
N VAL A 52 -22.87 2.73 -3.70
CA VAL A 52 -23.39 2.54 -2.34
C VAL A 52 -24.91 2.64 -2.37
N ASP A 53 -25.57 1.61 -1.86
CA ASP A 53 -27.04 1.48 -1.82
C ASP A 53 -27.60 1.84 -0.45
N ASN A 54 -26.76 1.87 0.59
CA ASN A 54 -27.16 2.21 1.95
C ASN A 54 -26.03 2.85 2.77
N ASN A 55 -26.37 3.34 3.96
CA ASN A 55 -25.42 4.01 4.84
C ASN A 55 -24.27 3.09 5.31
N TRP A 56 -24.53 1.80 5.53
CA TRP A 56 -23.50 0.85 5.95
C TRP A 56 -22.46 0.59 4.87
N GLN A 57 -22.88 0.55 3.61
CA GLN A 57 -21.97 0.44 2.48
C GLN A 57 -21.14 1.73 2.30
N ALA A 58 -21.71 2.90 2.56
CA ALA A 58 -20.94 4.15 2.59
C ALA A 58 -19.85 4.14 3.67
N LEU A 59 -20.17 3.63 4.87
CA LEU A 59 -19.22 3.43 5.96
C LEU A 59 -18.14 2.39 5.60
N ALA A 60 -18.53 1.25 5.03
CA ALA A 60 -17.59 0.22 4.59
C ALA A 60 -16.62 0.77 3.54
N ARG A 61 -17.11 1.55 2.57
CA ARG A 61 -16.26 2.19 1.56
C ARG A 61 -15.28 3.20 2.17
N ALA A 62 -15.65 3.88 3.26
CA ALA A 62 -14.75 4.75 4.00
C ALA A 62 -13.67 3.94 4.74
N ALA A 63 -14.07 2.90 5.46
CA ALA A 63 -13.15 2.00 6.15
C ALA A 63 -12.13 1.38 5.18
N PHE A 64 -12.57 0.97 3.98
CA PHE A 64 -11.67 0.40 2.97
C PHE A 64 -10.60 1.38 2.48
N ARG A 65 -10.91 2.68 2.38
CA ARG A 65 -9.90 3.68 2.03
C ARG A 65 -8.88 3.84 3.14
N GLU A 66 -9.36 3.96 4.38
CA GLU A 66 -8.52 4.12 5.56
C GLU A 66 -7.60 2.90 5.75
N ASP A 67 -8.14 1.70 5.58
CA ASP A 67 -7.37 0.45 5.62
C ASP A 67 -6.30 0.41 4.53
N LEU A 68 -6.63 0.82 3.30
CA LEU A 68 -5.68 0.83 2.19
C LEU A 68 -4.52 1.83 2.44
N ASP A 69 -4.86 3.04 2.87
CA ASP A 69 -3.89 4.08 3.21
C ASP A 69 -2.97 3.60 4.35
N TRP A 70 -3.56 3.00 5.39
CA TRP A 70 -2.84 2.39 6.51
C TRP A 70 -1.89 1.27 6.06
N GLN A 71 -2.34 0.37 5.19
CA GLN A 71 -1.47 -0.67 4.64
C GLN A 71 -0.28 -0.07 3.87
N GLN A 72 -0.51 0.93 3.02
CA GLN A 72 0.58 1.57 2.27
C GLN A 72 1.63 2.17 3.20
N ARG A 73 1.22 2.78 4.33
CA ARG A 73 2.15 3.29 5.35
C ARG A 73 2.99 2.19 5.97
N LEU A 74 2.35 1.11 6.42
CA LEU A 74 3.04 -0.01 7.06
C LEU A 74 4.05 -0.67 6.11
N LEU A 75 3.65 -0.92 4.86
CA LEU A 75 4.52 -1.49 3.83
C LEU A 75 5.71 -0.56 3.58
N THR A 76 5.47 0.76 3.42
CA THR A 76 6.53 1.75 3.20
C THR A 76 7.53 1.79 4.35
N ALA A 77 7.04 1.88 5.60
CA ALA A 77 7.89 1.88 6.78
C ALA A 77 8.71 0.60 6.88
N GLN A 78 8.15 -0.53 6.48
CA GLN A 78 8.85 -1.80 6.46
C GLN A 78 9.96 -1.84 5.41
N VAL A 79 9.69 -1.43 4.16
CA VAL A 79 10.74 -1.40 3.13
C VAL A 79 11.89 -0.49 3.55
N LEU A 80 11.59 0.68 4.15
CA LEU A 80 12.63 1.56 4.70
C LEU A 80 13.49 0.83 5.75
N ARG A 81 12.87 0.20 6.75
CA ARG A 81 13.59 -0.55 7.80
C ARG A 81 14.50 -1.65 7.24
N CYS A 82 14.10 -2.28 6.15
CA CYS A 82 14.84 -3.41 5.58
C CYS A 82 15.96 -2.96 4.64
N GLY A 83 15.87 -1.75 4.07
CA GLY A 83 16.93 -1.09 3.32
C GLY A 83 18.02 -0.44 4.20
N CYS A 84 17.83 -0.34 5.53
CA CYS A 84 18.79 0.31 6.44
C CYS A 84 20.12 -0.44 6.67
N GLY A 85 20.31 -1.62 6.06
CA GLY A 85 21.55 -2.39 6.19
C GLY A 85 22.61 -2.10 5.12
N GLY A 86 22.27 -1.34 4.07
CA GLY A 86 23.18 -1.02 2.98
C GLY A 86 23.35 0.48 2.81
N ASP A 87 24.60 0.92 2.62
CA ASP A 87 25.05 2.29 2.32
C ASP A 87 24.45 2.88 1.00
N SER A 88 23.41 2.27 0.43
CA SER A 88 22.78 2.77 -0.78
C SER A 88 21.76 3.84 -0.43
N ASP A 89 22.10 5.10 -0.71
CA ASP A 89 21.18 6.24 -0.79
C ASP A 89 20.00 6.01 -1.78
N ASP A 90 20.02 4.90 -2.53
CA ASP A 90 19.01 4.57 -3.52
C ASP A 90 17.82 3.80 -2.93
N VAL A 91 16.77 4.57 -2.65
CA VAL A 91 15.46 4.10 -2.19
C VAL A 91 14.81 3.14 -3.20
N ILE A 92 15.08 3.29 -4.50
CA ILE A 92 14.48 2.45 -5.55
C ILE A 92 15.13 1.06 -5.53
N LEU A 93 16.46 0.98 -5.38
CA LEU A 93 17.14 -0.31 -5.22
C LEU A 93 16.65 -1.07 -3.98
N SER A 94 16.40 -0.36 -2.88
CA SER A 94 15.83 -0.96 -1.66
C SER A 94 14.42 -1.53 -1.91
N LEU A 95 13.60 -0.82 -2.69
CA LEU A 95 12.28 -1.29 -3.09
C LEU A 95 12.38 -2.53 -4.00
N ASP A 96 13.23 -2.49 -5.02
CA ASP A 96 13.39 -3.60 -5.97
C ASP A 96 13.89 -4.87 -5.26
N ASN A 97 14.90 -4.77 -4.39
CA ASN A 97 15.39 -5.91 -3.59
C ASN A 97 14.31 -6.47 -2.65
N TRP A 98 13.54 -5.59 -2.02
CA TRP A 98 12.41 -6.00 -1.20
C TRP A 98 11.33 -6.70 -2.03
N MET A 99 11.06 -6.23 -3.26
CA MET A 99 10.10 -6.86 -4.16
C MET A 99 10.56 -8.26 -4.57
N GLU A 100 11.83 -8.42 -4.94
CA GLU A 100 12.43 -9.71 -5.28
C GLU A 100 12.30 -10.72 -4.13
N THR A 101 12.61 -10.28 -2.91
CA THR A 101 12.48 -11.11 -1.70
C THR A 101 11.04 -11.54 -1.42
N ASN A 102 10.05 -10.70 -1.78
CA ASN A 102 8.64 -10.92 -1.49
C ASN A 102 7.81 -11.35 -2.71
N THR A 103 8.46 -11.80 -3.79
CA THR A 103 7.84 -12.14 -5.08
C THR A 103 6.57 -13.01 -4.95
N HIS A 104 6.60 -14.05 -4.12
CA HIS A 104 5.44 -14.95 -3.98
C HIS A 104 4.20 -14.25 -3.39
N SER A 105 4.38 -13.39 -2.38
CA SER A 105 3.27 -12.64 -1.81
C SER A 105 2.79 -11.54 -2.76
N LEU A 106 3.71 -10.91 -3.50
CA LEU A 106 3.37 -9.94 -4.53
C LEU A 106 2.58 -10.55 -5.68
N GLN A 107 2.92 -11.77 -6.11
CA GLN A 107 2.18 -12.48 -7.15
C GLN A 107 0.72 -12.75 -6.73
N ARG A 108 0.49 -13.11 -5.45
CA ARG A 108 -0.87 -13.30 -4.92
C ARG A 108 -1.66 -12.00 -4.96
N TRP A 109 -1.06 -10.90 -4.53
CA TRP A 109 -1.68 -9.57 -4.62
C TRP A 109 -2.00 -9.18 -6.06
N GLU A 110 -1.07 -9.39 -6.99
CA GLU A 110 -1.28 -9.12 -8.41
C GLU A 110 -2.42 -9.96 -9.00
N ASN A 111 -2.53 -11.23 -8.62
CA ASN A 111 -3.63 -12.09 -9.04
C ASN A 111 -4.98 -11.55 -8.57
N ILE A 112 -5.08 -11.10 -7.30
CA ILE A 112 -6.28 -10.45 -6.78
C ILE A 112 -6.61 -9.20 -7.62
N LEU A 113 -5.63 -8.34 -7.91
CA LEU A 113 -5.87 -7.15 -8.74
C LEU A 113 -6.34 -7.51 -10.16
N ASN A 114 -5.80 -8.58 -10.75
CA ASN A 114 -6.22 -9.06 -12.07
C ASN A 114 -7.66 -9.56 -12.05
N GLU A 115 -8.10 -10.21 -10.96
CA GLU A 115 -9.51 -10.59 -10.79
C GLU A 115 -10.44 -9.37 -10.69
N PHE A 116 -9.98 -8.24 -10.16
CA PHE A 116 -10.74 -6.99 -10.21
C PHE A 116 -10.81 -6.45 -11.64
N LYS A 117 -9.70 -6.45 -12.39
CA LYS A 117 -9.66 -5.95 -13.78
C LYS A 117 -10.55 -6.71 -14.75
N VAL A 118 -10.80 -8.00 -14.52
CA VAL A 118 -11.64 -8.85 -15.40
C VAL A 118 -13.14 -8.67 -15.15
N GLY A 119 -13.55 -8.24 -13.94
CA GLY A 119 -14.95 -8.07 -13.57
C GLY A 119 -15.44 -6.63 -13.68
N ASN A 120 -16.67 -6.41 -14.13
CA ASN A 120 -17.26 -5.07 -14.23
C ASN A 120 -18.07 -4.62 -13.00
N VAL A 121 -18.47 -5.56 -12.13
CA VAL A 121 -19.21 -5.28 -10.90
C VAL A 121 -18.56 -6.05 -9.77
N HIS A 122 -18.29 -5.37 -8.66
CA HIS A 122 -17.69 -5.95 -7.47
C HIS A 122 -18.62 -5.81 -6.29
N GLU A 123 -18.65 -6.84 -5.46
CA GLU A 123 -19.35 -6.81 -4.19
C GLU A 123 -18.39 -6.29 -3.11
N PHE A 124 -18.94 -5.65 -2.07
CA PHE A 124 -18.17 -5.18 -0.92
C PHE A 124 -17.32 -6.28 -0.28
N ALA A 125 -17.82 -7.53 -0.27
CA ALA A 125 -17.07 -8.69 0.22
C ALA A 125 -15.74 -8.91 -0.53
N LYS A 126 -15.71 -8.66 -1.85
CA LYS A 126 -14.50 -8.82 -2.66
C LYS A 126 -13.42 -7.81 -2.26
N PHE A 127 -13.81 -6.58 -1.92
CA PHE A 127 -12.89 -5.58 -1.37
C PHE A 127 -12.32 -5.98 -0.01
N SER A 128 -13.16 -6.53 0.88
CA SER A 128 -12.68 -7.04 2.18
C SER A 128 -11.67 -8.16 2.02
N VAL A 129 -11.88 -9.09 1.08
CA VAL A 129 -10.91 -10.16 0.77
C VAL A 129 -9.62 -9.57 0.22
N ALA A 130 -9.69 -8.63 -0.72
CA ALA A 130 -8.50 -8.00 -1.28
C ALA A 130 -7.68 -7.23 -0.24
N LEU A 131 -8.32 -6.45 0.63
CA LEU A 131 -7.66 -5.76 1.73
C LEU A 131 -7.06 -6.73 2.74
N ARG A 132 -7.73 -7.87 2.98
CA ARG A 132 -7.18 -8.93 3.81
C ARG A 132 -5.92 -9.52 3.19
N GLU A 133 -5.94 -9.85 1.91
CA GLU A 133 -4.74 -10.33 1.20
C GLU A 133 -3.62 -9.29 1.19
N LEU A 134 -3.96 -8.00 1.04
CA LEU A 134 -3.01 -6.90 1.19
C LEU A 134 -2.41 -6.85 2.60
N SER A 135 -3.19 -7.10 3.65
CA SER A 135 -2.65 -7.21 5.02
C SER A 135 -1.84 -8.49 5.26
N LEU A 136 -2.11 -9.54 4.47
CA LEU A 136 -1.40 -10.82 4.49
C LEU A 136 -0.22 -10.86 3.53
N LEU A 137 0.09 -9.75 2.85
CA LEU A 137 1.46 -9.42 2.50
C LEU A 137 2.23 -9.27 3.83
N ASN A 138 2.41 -10.39 4.53
CA ASN A 138 3.27 -10.51 5.68
C ASN A 138 4.66 -10.52 5.10
N LEU A 139 5.22 -9.32 5.07
CA LEU A 139 6.47 -9.05 4.43
C LEU A 139 7.58 -9.64 5.30
N ASN A 140 8.28 -10.63 4.77
CA ASN A 140 9.47 -11.11 5.42
C ASN A 140 10.61 -10.27 4.90
N CYS A 141 11.17 -9.42 5.77
CA CYS A 141 12.52 -8.96 5.54
C CYS A 141 13.41 -10.13 5.92
N ALA A 142 13.93 -10.82 4.91
CA ALA A 142 14.73 -12.02 5.14
C ALA A 142 15.79 -11.75 6.21
N ASN A 143 15.87 -12.67 7.17
CA ASN A 143 16.94 -12.82 8.14
C ASN A 143 18.29 -13.02 7.41
N ASN A 144 18.82 -11.95 6.81
CA ASN A 144 20.17 -11.90 6.25
C ASN A 144 20.98 -10.83 6.99
N LEU A 145 20.97 -10.93 8.32
CA LEU A 145 22.12 -10.57 9.15
C LEU A 145 22.92 -11.85 9.39
#